data_AF-A0A954F924-F1
#
_entry.id   AF-A0A954F924-F1
#
_cell.length_a   1.000
_cell.length_b   1.000
_cell.length_c   1.000
_cell.angle_alpha   90.00
_cell.angle_beta   90.00
_cell.angle_gamma   90.00
#
_symmetry.space_group_name_H-M   'P 1'
#
loop_
_entity.id
_entity.type
_entity.pdbx_description
1 polymer ?
#
loop_
_entity_poly.entity_id
_entity_poly.type
_entity_poly.pdbx_seq_one_letter_code
_entity_poly.pdbx_strand_id
1 'polypeptide(L)'
;MNYSPEWPSTHVTLLNRVRFQTDSEAWREFVGIYGPIIYNYCRYFRLNDCDAEDVCQEVFRQISTSMHSFEYNRQLGRFRSWLGKVTYHEICRFFKKNKRFQNQSGTPGLQEALNEQAGESDAAWADEFCSHIYTTALNNIHPLFDDQTWKAF
;
A
#
# COMPACT_ATOMS: atom_id res chain seq x y z
N MET A 1 -12.31 22.61 5.35
CA MET A 1 -12.35 21.72 6.53
C MET A 1 -11.47 20.53 6.18
N ASN A 2 -10.22 20.53 6.64
CA ASN A 2 -9.22 19.54 6.23
C ASN A 2 -9.48 18.25 7.00
N TYR A 3 -10.23 17.34 6.41
CA TYR A 3 -10.27 15.95 6.85
C TYR A 3 -8.92 15.32 6.51
N SER A 4 -7.99 15.36 7.46
CA SER A 4 -6.88 14.43 7.48
C SER A 4 -7.39 13.19 8.23
N PRO A 5 -7.69 12.07 7.56
CA PRO A 5 -8.03 10.84 8.27
C PRO A 5 -6.90 10.52 9.26
N GLU A 6 -7.22 10.19 10.51
CA GLU A 6 -6.23 9.74 11.48
C GLU A 6 -5.74 8.35 11.05
N TRP A 7 -4.53 8.29 10.48
CA TRP A 7 -3.96 7.05 9.98
C TRP A 7 -3.47 6.20 11.16
N PRO A 8 -3.87 4.92 11.26
CA PRO A 8 -3.26 4.00 12.22
C PRO A 8 -1.76 3.91 11.95
N SER A 9 -0.93 3.75 12.99
CA SER A 9 0.53 3.96 12.95
C SER A 9 1.35 2.71 12.54
N THR A 10 2.52 2.89 11.92
CA THR A 10 3.45 1.79 11.58
C THR A 10 4.46 1.72 12.69
N HIS A 11 4.81 0.53 13.16
CA HIS A 11 5.87 0.42 14.15
C HIS A 11 7.22 0.88 13.55
N VAL A 12 7.77 1.96 14.12
CA VAL A 12 9.09 2.53 13.75
C VAL A 12 10.19 1.46 13.77
N THR A 13 10.08 0.52 14.69
CA THR A 13 10.99 -0.62 14.86
C THR A 13 11.01 -1.51 13.62
N LEU A 14 9.87 -1.80 13.00
CA LEU A 14 9.79 -2.59 11.77
C LEU A 14 10.46 -1.87 10.61
N LEU A 15 10.18 -0.57 10.43
CA LEU A 15 10.79 0.23 9.36
C LEU A 15 12.32 0.29 9.50
N ASN A 16 12.84 0.41 10.73
CA ASN A 16 14.28 0.37 10.96
C ASN A 16 14.88 -1.01 10.64
N ARG A 17 14.21 -2.10 11.02
CA ARG A 17 14.67 -3.46 10.74
C ARG A 17 14.73 -3.77 9.24
N VAL A 18 13.72 -3.35 8.48
CA VAL A 18 13.65 -3.51 7.01
C VAL A 18 14.82 -2.85 6.27
N ARG A 19 15.49 -1.85 6.87
CA ARG A 19 16.69 -1.23 6.28
C ARG A 19 17.87 -2.19 6.23
N PHE A 20 17.93 -3.15 7.13
CA PHE A 20 18.96 -4.17 7.16
C PHE A 20 18.53 -5.33 6.25
N GLN A 21 19.11 -5.40 5.05
CA GLN A 21 18.76 -6.43 4.05
C GLN A 21 18.96 -7.87 4.54
N THR A 22 19.69 -8.07 5.63
CA THR A 22 19.90 -9.38 6.27
C THR A 22 18.71 -9.83 7.13
N ASP A 23 17.81 -8.93 7.53
CA ASP A 23 16.63 -9.24 8.36
C ASP A 23 15.45 -9.67 7.47
N SER A 24 15.55 -10.90 6.94
CA SER A 24 14.51 -11.52 6.10
C SER A 24 13.17 -11.68 6.81
N GLU A 25 13.16 -11.75 8.14
CA GLU A 25 11.94 -11.83 8.93
C GLU A 25 11.21 -10.48 8.97
N ALA A 26 11.93 -9.39 9.22
CA ALA A 26 11.36 -8.05 9.12
C ALA A 26 10.83 -7.77 7.71
N TRP A 27 11.52 -8.23 6.68
CA TRP A 27 11.03 -8.12 5.30
C TRP A 27 9.74 -8.91 5.09
N ARG A 28 9.66 -10.15 5.58
CA ARG A 28 8.44 -10.97 5.50
C ARG A 28 7.27 -10.33 6.24
N GLU A 29 7.50 -9.80 7.44
CA GLU A 29 6.49 -9.08 8.22
C GLU A 29 6.01 -7.83 7.47
N PHE A 30 6.95 -7.06 6.89
CA PHE A 30 6.65 -5.90 6.08
C PHE A 30 5.80 -6.24 4.85
N VAL A 31 6.18 -7.26 4.08
CA VAL A 31 5.39 -7.73 2.93
C VAL A 31 4.02 -8.24 3.37
N GLY A 32 3.93 -8.93 4.51
CA GLY A 32 2.66 -9.40 5.08
C GLY A 32 1.69 -8.27 5.42
N ILE A 33 2.20 -7.12 5.89
CA ILE A 33 1.38 -5.95 6.24
C ILE A 33 1.00 -5.15 5.00
N TYR A 34 1.97 -4.84 4.13
CA TYR A 34 1.73 -3.90 3.03
C TYR A 34 1.34 -4.56 1.72
N GLY A 35 1.62 -5.85 1.54
CA GLY A 35 1.32 -6.59 0.31
C GLY A 35 -0.16 -6.56 -0.05
N PRO A 36 -1.08 -6.93 0.87
CA PRO A 36 -2.50 -6.88 0.60
C PRO A 36 -3.01 -5.46 0.28
N ILE A 37 -2.48 -4.43 0.96
CA ILE A 37 -2.85 -3.02 0.73
C ILE A 37 -2.46 -2.60 -0.70
N ILE A 38 -1.21 -2.85 -1.08
CA ILE A 38 -0.68 -2.52 -2.42
C ILE A 38 -1.47 -3.28 -3.49
N TYR A 39 -1.72 -4.57 -3.26
CA TYR A 39 -2.47 -5.41 -4.18
C TYR A 39 -3.90 -4.91 -4.39
N ASN A 40 -4.65 -4.65 -3.31
CA ASN A 40 -6.02 -4.15 -3.41
C ASN A 40 -6.07 -2.78 -4.08
N TYR A 41 -5.09 -1.92 -3.82
CA TYR A 41 -4.96 -0.66 -4.52
C TYR A 41 -4.72 -0.84 -6.03
N CYS A 42 -3.92 -1.82 -6.45
CA CYS A 42 -3.80 -2.19 -7.86
C CYS A 42 -5.15 -2.67 -8.45
N ARG A 43 -5.92 -3.45 -7.67
CA ARG A 43 -7.26 -3.90 -8.07
C ARG A 43 -8.27 -2.76 -8.20
N TYR A 44 -8.15 -1.72 -7.37
CA TYR A 44 -8.94 -0.49 -7.49
C TYR A 44 -8.73 0.17 -8.87
N PHE A 45 -7.48 0.18 -9.37
CA PHE A 45 -7.14 0.61 -10.73
C PHE A 45 -7.47 -0.40 -11.83
N ARG A 46 -8.28 -1.43 -11.54
CA ARG A 46 -8.77 -2.45 -12.48
C ARG A 46 -7.67 -3.32 -13.10
N LEU A 47 -6.51 -3.44 -12.46
CA LEU A 47 -5.54 -4.48 -12.84
C LEU A 47 -6.15 -5.86 -12.54
N ASN A 48 -5.86 -6.83 -13.39
CA ASN A 48 -6.15 -8.24 -13.09
C ASN A 48 -5.14 -8.78 -12.07
N ASP A 49 -5.33 -10.03 -11.63
CA ASP A 49 -4.49 -10.65 -10.60
C ASP A 49 -3.01 -10.66 -10.97
N CYS A 50 -2.67 -11.15 -12.16
CA CYS A 50 -1.27 -11.23 -12.62
C CYS A 50 -0.63 -9.84 -12.74
N ASP A 51 -1.36 -8.89 -13.34
CA ASP A 51 -0.89 -7.52 -13.52
C ASP A 51 -0.67 -6.84 -12.14
N ALA A 52 -1.56 -7.09 -11.17
CA ALA A 52 -1.45 -6.57 -9.82
C ALA A 52 -0.27 -7.18 -9.05
N GLU A 53 -0.03 -8.49 -9.18
CA GLU A 53 1.13 -9.17 -8.60
C GLU A 53 2.45 -8.62 -9.16
N ASP A 54 2.53 -8.41 -10.48
CA ASP A 54 3.70 -7.82 -11.14
C ASP A 54 4.00 -6.41 -10.61
N VAL A 55 2.97 -5.57 -10.45
CA VAL A 55 3.14 -4.24 -9.86
C VAL A 55 3.56 -4.33 -8.40
N CYS A 56 2.98 -5.23 -7.60
CA CYS A 56 3.40 -5.44 -6.22
C CYS A 56 4.90 -5.80 -6.13
N GLN A 57 5.38 -6.69 -6.98
CA GLN A 57 6.79 -7.06 -7.02
C GLN A 57 7.69 -5.86 -7.32
N GLU A 58 7.33 -5.03 -8.30
CA GLU A 58 8.09 -3.85 -8.68
C GLU A 58 8.09 -2.78 -7.56
N VAL A 59 6.96 -2.59 -6.89
CA VAL A 59 6.85 -1.73 -5.71
C VAL A 59 7.78 -2.20 -4.60
N PHE A 60 7.75 -3.49 -4.25
CA PHE A 60 8.64 -4.06 -3.23
C PHE A 60 10.12 -3.99 -3.62
N ARG A 61 10.44 -4.15 -4.90
CA ARG A 61 11.80 -3.95 -5.43
C ARG A 61 12.26 -2.50 -5.29
N GLN A 62 11.37 -1.53 -5.54
CA GLN A 62 11.69 -0.12 -5.34
C GLN A 62 11.84 0.23 -3.86
N ILE A 63 11.02 -0.36 -2.98
CA ILE A 63 11.13 -0.17 -1.53
C ILE A 63 12.45 -0.72 -1.01
N SER A 64 12.83 -1.95 -1.38
CA SER A 64 14.08 -2.56 -0.90
C SER A 64 15.31 -1.73 -1.28
N THR A 65 15.31 -1.15 -2.48
CA THR A 65 16.36 -0.23 -2.94
C THR A 65 16.31 1.13 -2.25
N SER A 66 15.13 1.70 -2.02
CA SER A 66 14.96 3.02 -1.40
C SER A 66 15.19 3.03 0.11
N MET A 67 14.84 1.94 0.81
CA MET A 67 14.94 1.84 2.28
C MET A 67 16.39 1.91 2.78
N HIS A 68 17.37 1.60 1.93
CA HIS A 68 18.78 1.75 2.28
C HIS A 68 19.17 3.20 2.58
N SER A 69 18.70 4.14 1.75
CA SER A 69 18.95 5.58 1.88
C SER A 69 17.85 6.33 2.63
N PHE A 70 16.77 5.66 3.01
CA PHE A 70 15.64 6.28 3.70
C PHE A 70 16.04 6.68 5.13
N GLU A 71 16.28 7.98 5.34
CA GLU A 71 16.38 8.55 6.68
C GLU A 71 14.98 8.64 7.29
N TYR A 72 14.74 7.79 8.28
CA TYR A 72 13.49 7.81 9.02
C TYR A 72 13.35 9.11 9.82
N ASN A 73 12.65 10.08 9.25
CA ASN A 73 12.17 11.27 9.97
C ASN A 73 10.85 10.89 10.67
N ARG A 74 10.72 11.19 11.98
CA ARG A 74 9.72 10.67 12.94
C ARG A 74 8.23 10.85 12.62
N GLN A 75 7.86 11.26 11.42
CA GLN A 75 6.46 11.38 11.00
C GLN A 75 6.02 10.14 10.22
N LEU A 76 5.39 9.19 10.91
CA LEU A 76 4.83 7.95 10.37
C LEU A 76 3.80 8.15 9.25
N GLY A 77 3.19 9.33 9.18
CA GLY A 77 2.37 9.75 8.03
C GLY A 77 3.17 9.86 6.74
N ARG A 78 4.45 10.29 6.80
CA ARG A 78 5.29 10.46 5.61
C ARG A 78 5.60 9.14 4.91
N PHE A 79 5.82 8.07 5.68
CA PHE A 79 6.07 6.75 5.10
C PHE A 79 4.87 6.23 4.31
N ARG A 80 3.66 6.33 4.87
CA ARG A 80 2.43 5.88 4.18
C ARG A 80 2.15 6.66 2.92
N SER A 81 2.21 7.98 2.99
CA SER A 81 2.01 8.83 1.82
C SER A 81 3.10 8.58 0.77
N TRP A 82 4.34 8.32 1.19
CA TRP A 82 5.41 7.93 0.28
C TRP A 82 5.13 6.57 -0.36
N LEU A 83 4.70 5.57 0.41
CA LEU A 83 4.37 4.24 -0.11
C LEU A 83 3.21 4.28 -1.12
N GLY A 84 2.15 5.06 -0.82
CA GLY A 84 1.05 5.29 -1.75
C GLY A 84 1.53 5.91 -3.06
N LYS A 85 2.39 6.94 -2.98
CA LYS A 85 3.01 7.57 -4.16
C LYS A 85 3.87 6.59 -4.97
N VAL A 86 4.69 5.79 -4.31
CA VAL A 86 5.50 4.75 -4.97
C VAL A 86 4.59 3.77 -5.71
N THR A 87 3.55 3.28 -5.04
CA THR A 87 2.59 2.33 -5.63
C THR A 87 1.88 2.93 -6.83
N TYR A 88 1.34 4.14 -6.69
CA TYR A 88 0.66 4.85 -7.78
C TYR A 88 1.58 5.11 -8.98
N HIS A 89 2.84 5.47 -8.73
CA HIS A 89 3.81 5.66 -9.80
C HIS A 89 4.11 4.35 -10.56
N GLU A 90 4.20 3.22 -9.87
CA GLU A 90 4.41 1.92 -10.53
C GLU A 90 3.18 1.46 -11.31
N ILE A 91 1.97 1.70 -10.81
CA ILE A 91 0.72 1.50 -11.57
C ILE A 91 0.74 2.34 -12.87
N CYS A 92 1.05 3.64 -12.77
CA CYS A 92 1.16 4.50 -13.93
C CYS A 92 2.24 4.03 -14.91
N ARG A 93 3.39 3.58 -14.40
CA ARG A 93 4.47 3.03 -15.22
C ARG A 93 4.03 1.76 -15.94
N PHE A 94 3.32 0.87 -15.25
CA PHE A 94 2.77 -0.35 -15.81
C PHE A 94 1.85 -0.05 -17.01
N PHE A 95 0.90 0.86 -16.85
CA PHE A 95 0.01 1.30 -17.94
C PHE A 95 0.77 1.93 -19.13
N LYS A 96 1.81 2.72 -18.86
CA LYS A 96 2.65 3.32 -19.91
C LYS A 96 3.45 2.28 -20.69
N LYS A 97 3.98 1.25 -20.02
CA LYS A 97 4.81 0.22 -20.66
C LYS A 97 4.00 -0.82 -21.42
N ASN A 98 2.79 -1.16 -20.96
CA ASN A 98 2.03 -2.24 -21.56
C ASN A 98 1.28 -1.79 -22.83
N LYS A 99 1.78 -2.25 -23.99
CA LYS A 99 1.17 -1.99 -25.31
C LYS A 99 -0.29 -2.45 -25.40
N ARG A 100 -0.73 -3.42 -24.58
CA ARG A 100 -2.14 -3.84 -24.48
C ARG A 100 -3.06 -2.67 -24.12
N PHE A 101 -2.63 -1.82 -23.20
CA PHE A 101 -3.40 -0.63 -22.78
C PHE A 101 -3.18 0.57 -23.71
N GLN A 102 -2.11 0.56 -24.52
CA GLN A 102 -1.84 1.56 -25.56
C GLN A 102 -2.67 1.29 -26.83
N ASN A 103 -2.80 0.03 -27.26
CA ASN A 103 -3.46 -0.34 -28.52
C ASN A 103 -4.97 -0.60 -28.41
N GLN A 104 -5.50 -0.81 -27.21
CA GLN A 104 -6.96 -0.73 -26.97
C GLN A 104 -7.48 0.71 -27.05
N SER A 105 -6.56 1.67 -27.17
CA SER A 105 -6.82 3.09 -26.96
C SER A 105 -6.42 3.89 -28.20
N GLY A 106 -7.38 4.08 -29.10
CA GLY A 106 -7.51 5.37 -29.81
C GLY A 106 -7.99 6.50 -28.87
N THR A 107 -7.83 6.35 -27.56
CA THR A 107 -8.34 7.25 -26.52
C THR A 107 -7.21 8.10 -25.95
N PRO A 108 -7.29 9.44 -26.10
CA PRO A 108 -6.59 10.41 -25.24
C PRO A 108 -6.82 10.19 -23.72
N GLY A 109 -7.80 9.35 -23.36
CA GLY A 109 -8.35 9.19 -22.02
C GLY A 109 -7.62 8.31 -20.99
N LEU A 110 -6.61 7.47 -21.31
CA LEU A 110 -5.93 6.68 -20.25
C LEU A 110 -5.07 7.59 -19.36
N GLN A 111 -4.39 8.56 -19.97
CA GLN A 111 -3.58 9.52 -19.25
C GLN A 111 -4.47 10.51 -18.49
N GLU A 112 -5.63 10.88 -19.05
CA GLU A 112 -6.64 11.72 -18.40
C GLU A 112 -7.37 10.99 -17.27
N ALA A 113 -7.75 9.71 -17.42
CA ALA A 113 -8.33 8.89 -16.36
C ALA A 113 -7.35 8.72 -15.20
N LEU A 114 -6.08 8.40 -15.48
CA LEU A 114 -5.04 8.40 -14.45
C LEU A 114 -4.90 9.78 -13.78
N ASN A 115 -4.98 10.87 -14.54
CA ASN A 115 -4.87 12.23 -13.98
C ASN A 115 -6.10 12.65 -13.17
N GLU A 116 -7.31 12.25 -13.56
CA GLU A 116 -8.57 12.42 -12.83
C GLU A 116 -8.55 11.60 -11.53
N GLN A 117 -8.10 10.34 -11.61
CA GLN A 117 -7.89 9.49 -10.45
C GLN A 117 -6.76 9.97 -9.53
N ALA A 118 -5.88 10.89 -9.93
CA ALA A 118 -4.75 11.33 -9.08
C ALA A 118 -5.22 12.06 -7.80
N GLY A 119 -6.35 12.78 -7.84
CA GLY A 119 -6.95 13.40 -6.67
C GLY A 119 -7.73 12.42 -5.78
N GLU A 120 -8.40 11.45 -6.41
CA GLU A 120 -9.12 10.36 -5.72
C GLU A 120 -8.17 9.28 -5.17
N SER A 121 -6.96 9.20 -5.74
CA SER A 121 -5.92 8.22 -5.44
C SER A 121 -5.45 8.29 -3.99
N ASP A 122 -5.27 9.50 -3.45
CA ASP A 122 -4.82 9.68 -2.07
C ASP A 122 -5.91 9.26 -1.08
N ALA A 123 -7.19 9.51 -1.41
CA ALA A 123 -8.34 9.08 -0.61
C ALA A 123 -8.57 7.57 -0.70
N ALA A 124 -8.50 6.99 -1.90
CA ALA A 124 -8.60 5.54 -2.09
C ALA A 124 -7.46 4.79 -1.39
N TRP A 125 -6.24 5.34 -1.41
CA TRP A 125 -5.12 4.82 -0.62
C TRP A 125 -5.40 4.91 0.88
N ALA A 126 -6.04 5.99 1.34
CA ALA A 126 -6.44 6.16 2.73
C ALA A 126 -7.46 5.15 3.20
N ASP A 127 -8.51 4.97 2.42
CA ASP A 127 -9.58 4.03 2.71
C ASP A 127 -9.04 2.60 2.75
N GLU A 128 -8.23 2.20 1.76
CA GLU A 128 -7.65 0.86 1.73
C GLU A 128 -6.72 0.63 2.93
N PHE A 129 -5.89 1.60 3.26
CA PHE A 129 -5.00 1.52 4.42
C PHE A 129 -5.77 1.39 5.73
N CYS A 130 -6.79 2.23 5.94
CA CYS A 130 -7.63 2.21 7.13
C CYS A 130 -8.41 0.90 7.25
N SER A 131 -9.03 0.45 6.17
CA SER A 131 -9.76 -0.82 6.08
C SER A 131 -8.86 -2.00 6.44
N HIS A 132 -7.65 -2.03 5.88
CA HIS A 132 -6.71 -3.12 6.11
C HIS A 132 -6.20 -3.15 7.56
N ILE A 133 -5.81 -2.01 8.13
CA ILE A 133 -5.39 -2.00 9.54
C ILE A 133 -6.55 -2.33 10.48
N TYR A 134 -7.76 -1.85 10.19
CA TYR A 134 -8.94 -2.20 10.98
C TYR A 134 -9.19 -3.72 10.97
N THR A 135 -9.14 -4.34 9.78
CA THR A 135 -9.30 -5.79 9.62
C THR A 135 -8.20 -6.57 10.32
N THR A 136 -6.94 -6.15 10.16
CA THR A 136 -5.78 -6.79 10.80
C THR A 136 -5.80 -6.63 12.32
N ALA A 137 -6.21 -5.48 12.83
CA ALA A 137 -6.38 -5.25 14.27
C ALA A 137 -7.49 -6.15 14.85
N LEU A 138 -8.66 -6.22 14.19
CA LEU A 138 -9.74 -7.11 14.60
C LEU A 138 -9.30 -8.59 14.60
N ASN A 139 -8.58 -9.04 13.57
CA ASN A 139 -8.09 -10.41 13.47
C ASN A 139 -7.01 -10.75 14.51
N ASN A 140 -6.20 -9.78 14.94
CA ASN A 140 -5.19 -9.97 15.99
C ASN A 140 -5.76 -9.89 17.41
N ILE A 141 -6.91 -9.22 17.58
CA ILE A 141 -7.62 -9.09 18.85
C ILE A 141 -8.54 -10.29 19.11
N HIS A 142 -9.09 -10.90 18.07
CA HIS A 142 -9.99 -12.07 18.17
C HIS A 142 -9.40 -13.29 18.92
N PRO A 143 -8.09 -13.58 18.89
CA PRO A 143 -7.48 -14.66 19.68
C PRO A 143 -7.12 -14.24 21.12
N LEU A 144 -7.18 -12.94 21.45
CA LEU A 144 -6.83 -12.39 22.77
C LEU A 144 -8.04 -12.24 23.70
N PHE A 145 -9.25 -12.31 23.14
CA PHE A 145 -10.48 -12.40 23.91
C PHE A 145 -10.90 -13.87 24.01
N ASP A 146 -10.62 -14.46 25.17
CA ASP A 146 -11.19 -15.74 25.59
C ASP A 146 -12.72 -15.65 25.52
N ASP A 147 -13.39 -16.75 25.12
CA ASP A 147 -14.84 -16.90 24.91
C ASP A 147 -15.67 -16.49 26.15
N GLN A 148 -15.03 -16.28 27.30
CA GLN A 148 -15.65 -15.95 28.57
C GLN A 148 -15.92 -14.45 28.82
N THR A 149 -15.43 -13.52 27.99
CA THR A 149 -15.60 -12.07 28.28
C THR A 149 -16.85 -11.45 27.64
N TRP A 150 -17.51 -12.14 26.70
CA TRP A 150 -18.66 -11.61 25.95
C TRP A 150 -20.03 -11.69 26.66
N LYS A 151 -20.05 -11.79 28.00
CA LYS A 151 -21.31 -11.72 28.80
C LYS A 151 -21.43 -10.51 29.72
N ALA A 152 -20.57 -9.50 29.59
CA ALA A 152 -20.63 -8.30 30.45
C ALA A 152 -20.89 -6.98 29.70
N PHE A 153 -21.25 -7.02 28.42
CA PHE A 153 -21.76 -5.89 27.65
C PHE A 153 -22.99 -6.33 26.86
#